data_AF-A0A3Q8IJE0-F1
#
_entry.id   AF-A0A3Q8IJE0-F1
#
_cell.length_a   1.000
_cell.length_b   1.000
_cell.length_c   1.000
_cell.angle_alpha   90.00
_cell.angle_beta   90.00
_cell.angle_gamma   90.00
#
_symmetry.space_group_name_H-M   'P 1'
#
loop_
_entity.id
_entity.type
_entity.pdbx_description
1 polymer ?
#
loop_
_entity_poly.entity_id
_entity_poly.type
_entity_poly.pdbx_seq_one_letter_code
_entity_poly.pdbx_strand_id
1 'polypeptide(L)'
;MDPSKRICLKNLPEGCTKREIAELVRNRTGTPIHSIDLGLDADGKTRRYAHFSCEGAKHVLEVLSAGVSLRDSTIYAHPAKAHYSFRYAEARRKREREEAEEKERLEAFWAATRQRFLDRTNGGELPKSKTPKDFYASKRRYARIAAEIAQTSRNAHAAAGDAAYAKHPRGAAHATPSFSGADCGANSAPRAASKNHATSGGGDANAAKKCASRLTAAKSKAPAAAPPPPPPPEPTKEERKLSGLQAKLAALKEKLKK
;
A
#
# COMPACT_ATOMS: atom_id res chain seq x y z
N MET A 1 -21.28 14.44 -9.37
CA MET A 1 -21.92 14.92 -10.61
C MET A 1 -22.12 13.75 -11.55
N ASP A 2 -23.33 13.56 -12.06
CA ASP A 2 -23.62 12.57 -13.09
C ASP A 2 -23.11 13.09 -14.46
N PRO A 3 -22.13 12.42 -15.10
CA PRO A 3 -21.59 12.86 -16.38
C PRO A 3 -22.65 12.87 -17.50
N SER A 4 -23.72 12.10 -17.34
CA SER A 4 -24.83 11.98 -18.30
C SER A 4 -25.68 13.25 -18.40
N LYS A 5 -25.64 14.12 -17.37
CA LYS A 5 -26.38 15.38 -17.30
C LYS A 5 -25.52 16.60 -17.65
N ARG A 6 -24.27 16.40 -18.08
CA ARG A 6 -23.31 17.47 -18.31
C ARG A 6 -23.25 17.83 -19.80
N ILE A 7 -23.36 19.13 -20.07
CA ILE A 7 -23.29 19.71 -21.41
C ILE A 7 -22.06 20.62 -21.47
N CYS A 8 -21.38 20.62 -22.61
CA CYS A 8 -20.26 21.52 -22.91
C CYS A 8 -20.71 22.55 -23.94
N LEU A 9 -20.57 23.84 -23.62
CA LEU A 9 -20.72 24.95 -24.56
C LEU A 9 -19.36 25.32 -25.10
N LYS A 10 -19.25 25.51 -26.41
CA LYS A 10 -18.02 25.96 -27.09
C LYS A 10 -18.27 27.27 -27.83
N ASN A 11 -17.18 28.01 -28.07
CA ASN A 11 -17.18 29.33 -28.69
C ASN A 11 -17.90 30.39 -27.85
N LEU A 12 -17.66 30.39 -26.53
CA LEU A 12 -18.15 31.47 -25.68
C LEU A 12 -17.40 32.77 -25.96
N PRO A 13 -18.10 33.92 -25.95
CA PRO A 13 -17.47 35.22 -26.07
C PRO A 13 -16.64 35.53 -24.81
N GLU A 14 -15.61 36.35 -24.96
CA GLU A 14 -14.75 36.75 -23.85
C GLU A 14 -15.55 37.57 -22.81
N GLY A 15 -15.30 37.32 -21.53
CA GLY A 15 -16.03 37.98 -20.44
C GLY A 15 -17.49 37.54 -20.31
N CYS A 16 -17.87 36.38 -20.86
CA CYS A 16 -19.19 35.82 -20.66
C CYS A 16 -19.37 35.39 -19.18
N THR A 17 -20.48 35.79 -18.57
CA THR A 17 -20.75 35.48 -17.16
C THR A 17 -21.60 34.23 -17.00
N LYS A 18 -21.53 33.58 -15.83
CA LYS A 18 -22.39 32.43 -15.50
C LYS A 18 -23.87 32.78 -15.62
N ARG A 19 -24.23 34.02 -15.26
CA ARG A 19 -25.59 34.54 -15.31
C ARG A 19 -26.13 34.60 -16.73
N GLU A 20 -25.35 35.12 -17.67
CA GLU A 20 -25.75 35.19 -19.09
C GLU A 20 -26.00 33.81 -19.69
N ILE A 21 -25.14 32.84 -19.40
CA ILE A 21 -25.35 31.46 -19.84
C ILE A 21 -26.60 30.87 -19.20
N ALA A 22 -26.84 31.15 -17.92
CA ALA A 22 -28.03 30.69 -17.21
C ALA A 22 -29.32 31.24 -17.83
N GLU A 23 -29.35 32.54 -18.11
CA GLU A 23 -30.48 33.23 -18.74
C GLU A 23 -30.68 32.75 -20.17
N LEU A 24 -29.61 32.57 -20.96
CA LEU A 24 -29.70 32.07 -22.33
C LEU A 24 -30.37 30.69 -22.40
N VAL A 25 -29.87 29.74 -21.59
CA VAL A 25 -30.41 28.37 -21.57
C VAL A 25 -31.84 28.37 -21.04
N ARG A 26 -32.14 29.14 -19.99
CA ARG A 26 -33.50 29.25 -19.44
C ARG A 26 -34.48 29.84 -20.46
N ASN A 27 -34.09 30.89 -21.18
CA ASN A 27 -34.94 31.54 -22.18
C ASN A 27 -35.19 30.66 -23.39
N ARG A 28 -34.23 29.81 -23.78
CA ARG A 28 -34.36 28.92 -24.94
C ARG A 28 -35.04 27.59 -24.64
N THR A 29 -34.84 27.04 -23.44
CA THR A 29 -35.23 25.66 -23.11
C THR A 29 -36.16 25.55 -21.91
N GLY A 30 -36.42 26.64 -21.19
CA GLY A 30 -37.20 26.64 -19.95
C GLY A 30 -36.55 25.86 -18.79
N THR A 31 -35.37 25.28 -18.99
CA THR A 31 -34.78 24.32 -18.07
C THR A 31 -33.94 25.01 -17.01
N PRO A 32 -34.11 24.68 -15.71
CA PRO A 32 -33.24 25.20 -14.65
C PRO A 32 -31.85 24.55 -14.72
N ILE A 33 -30.82 25.38 -14.58
CA ILE A 33 -29.42 24.93 -14.52
C ILE A 33 -29.03 24.75 -13.05
N HIS A 34 -28.41 23.62 -12.73
CA HIS A 34 -27.92 23.31 -11.38
C HIS A 34 -26.57 23.95 -11.08
N SER A 35 -25.67 23.95 -12.06
CA SER A 35 -24.30 24.43 -11.89
C SER A 35 -23.65 24.79 -13.22
N ILE A 36 -22.80 25.81 -13.21
CA ILE A 36 -22.05 26.30 -14.36
C ILE A 36 -20.58 26.47 -13.96
N ASP A 37 -19.72 25.87 -14.76
CA ASP A 37 -18.27 25.91 -14.68
C ASP A 37 -17.72 26.53 -15.97
N LEU A 38 -17.29 27.79 -15.89
CA LEU A 38 -16.70 28.52 -17.01
C LEU A 38 -15.25 28.12 -17.27
N GLY A 39 -14.58 27.49 -16.29
CA GLY A 39 -13.13 27.32 -16.30
C GLY A 39 -12.37 28.65 -16.36
N LEU A 40 -11.15 28.66 -15.84
CA LEU A 40 -10.21 29.75 -16.07
C LEU A 40 -8.99 29.21 -16.81
N ASP A 41 -8.51 29.95 -17.79
CA ASP A 41 -7.25 29.67 -18.48
C ASP A 41 -6.05 29.99 -17.56
N ALA A 42 -4.83 29.66 -18.00
CA ALA A 42 -3.61 29.90 -17.24
C ALA A 42 -3.42 31.38 -16.86
N ASP A 43 -3.95 32.28 -17.69
CA ASP A 43 -3.90 33.74 -17.49
C ASP A 43 -5.04 34.27 -16.61
N GLY A 44 -5.86 33.40 -16.01
CA GLY A 44 -6.99 33.79 -15.16
C GLY A 44 -8.21 34.34 -15.93
N LYS A 45 -8.20 34.29 -17.26
CA LYS A 45 -9.34 34.67 -18.11
C LYS A 45 -10.34 33.52 -18.24
N THR A 46 -11.61 33.85 -18.52
CA THR A 46 -12.65 32.85 -18.80
C THR A 46 -12.34 32.09 -20.07
N ARG A 47 -12.40 30.76 -20.04
CA ARG A 47 -12.17 29.94 -21.24
C ARG A 47 -13.26 30.16 -22.27
N ARG A 48 -12.95 29.91 -23.55
CA ARG A 48 -13.93 29.93 -24.65
C ARG A 48 -14.89 28.72 -24.65
N TYR A 49 -14.92 27.95 -23.58
CA TYR A 49 -15.86 26.85 -23.40
C TYR A 49 -16.27 26.75 -21.93
N ALA A 50 -17.50 26.31 -21.67
CA ALA A 50 -18.00 26.08 -20.33
C ALA A 50 -18.68 24.73 -20.23
N HIS A 51 -18.79 24.23 -19.01
CA HIS A 51 -19.61 23.07 -18.70
C HIS A 51 -20.75 23.47 -17.79
N PHE A 52 -21.93 22.94 -18.04
CA PHE A 52 -23.05 23.09 -17.13
C PHE A 52 -23.83 21.79 -16.98
N SER A 53 -24.59 21.70 -15.90
CA SER A 53 -25.47 20.57 -15.63
C SER A 53 -26.90 21.05 -15.45
N CYS A 54 -27.83 20.40 -16.15
CA CYS A 54 -29.25 20.70 -16.10
C CYS A 54 -30.06 19.40 -16.15
N GLU A 55 -31.32 19.46 -15.72
CA GLU A 55 -32.27 18.38 -16.00
C GLU A 55 -32.60 18.35 -17.49
N GLY A 56 -33.00 17.21 -18.05
CA GLY A 56 -33.38 17.17 -19.47
C GLY A 56 -32.25 17.52 -20.46
N ALA A 57 -30.99 17.17 -20.17
CA ALA A 57 -29.84 17.50 -21.00
C ALA A 57 -30.00 17.15 -22.50
N LYS A 58 -30.77 16.10 -22.83
CA LYS A 58 -31.08 15.73 -24.22
C LYS A 58 -31.87 16.82 -24.95
N HIS A 59 -32.92 17.35 -24.32
CA HIS A 59 -33.73 18.41 -24.90
C HIS A 59 -32.91 19.69 -25.09
N VAL A 60 -32.10 20.04 -24.10
CA VAL A 60 -31.20 21.21 -24.18
C VAL A 60 -30.18 21.05 -25.31
N LEU A 61 -29.62 19.85 -25.49
CA LEU A 61 -28.71 19.56 -26.61
C LEU A 61 -29.42 19.67 -27.95
N GLU A 62 -30.65 19.16 -28.09
CA GLU A 62 -31.44 19.27 -29.33
C GLU A 62 -31.66 20.74 -29.71
N VAL A 63 -32.15 21.55 -28.78
CA VAL A 63 -32.45 22.98 -29.01
C VAL A 63 -31.20 23.79 -29.34
N LEU A 64 -30.08 23.52 -28.67
CA LEU A 64 -28.84 24.28 -28.81
C LEU A 64 -27.85 23.67 -29.83
N SER A 65 -28.20 22.54 -30.46
CA SER A 65 -27.34 21.83 -31.43
C SER A 65 -27.11 22.64 -32.71
N ALA A 66 -28.14 23.36 -33.17
CA ALA A 66 -28.10 24.17 -34.39
C ALA A 66 -27.22 25.43 -34.25
N GLY A 67 -26.71 25.70 -33.05
CA GLY A 67 -25.96 26.90 -32.72
C GLY A 67 -26.89 28.03 -32.29
N VAL A 68 -26.48 28.77 -31.26
CA VAL A 68 -27.23 29.92 -30.74
C VAL A 68 -26.35 31.14 -30.71
N SER A 69 -26.88 32.26 -31.20
CA SER A 69 -26.22 33.55 -31.11
C SER A 69 -26.19 34.05 -29.66
N LEU A 70 -25.00 34.38 -29.18
CA LEU A 70 -24.78 35.13 -27.95
C LEU A 70 -23.77 36.24 -28.23
N ARG A 71 -24.23 37.49 -28.09
CA ARG A 71 -23.48 38.69 -28.49
C ARG A 71 -23.03 38.53 -29.95
N ASP A 72 -21.71 38.52 -30.18
CA ASP A 72 -21.09 38.49 -31.51
C ASP A 72 -20.65 37.08 -31.95
N SER A 73 -21.02 36.05 -31.17
CA SER A 73 -20.54 34.68 -31.37
C SER A 73 -21.68 33.68 -31.46
N THR A 74 -21.48 32.62 -32.26
CA THR A 74 -22.38 31.47 -32.30
C THR A 74 -21.83 30.37 -31.42
N ILE A 75 -22.59 30.04 -30.37
CA ILE A 75 -22.26 29.01 -29.38
C ILE A 75 -22.87 27.69 -29.81
N TYR A 76 -22.11 26.61 -29.63
CA TYR A 76 -22.59 25.25 -29.88
C TYR A 76 -22.60 24.43 -28.60
N ALA A 77 -23.70 23.72 -28.38
CA ALA A 77 -23.82 22.76 -27.29
C ALA A 77 -23.41 21.36 -27.75
N HIS A 78 -22.59 20.71 -26.94
CA HIS A 78 -22.16 19.34 -27.16
C HIS A 78 -22.38 18.51 -25.88
N PRO A 79 -22.67 17.20 -26.01
CA PRO A 79 -22.62 16.32 -24.86
C PRO A 79 -21.22 16.38 -24.26
N ALA A 80 -21.12 16.60 -22.94
CA ALA A 80 -19.81 16.62 -22.31
C ALA A 80 -19.18 15.23 -22.47
N LYS A 81 -18.07 15.18 -23.20
CA LYS A 81 -17.32 13.96 -23.40
C LYS A 81 -16.87 13.49 -22.01
N ALA A 82 -17.19 12.25 -21.63
CA ALA A 82 -16.81 11.66 -20.35
C ALA A 82 -15.28 11.48 -20.31
N HIS A 83 -14.58 12.57 -20.07
CA HIS A 83 -13.13 12.58 -19.96
C HIS A 83 -12.79 13.04 -18.55
N TYR A 84 -11.90 12.26 -17.92
CA TYR A 84 -11.29 12.42 -16.61
C TYR A 84 -11.82 11.55 -15.45
N SER A 85 -13.14 11.34 -15.26
CA SER A 85 -13.61 10.55 -14.10
C SER A 85 -13.35 9.04 -14.21
N PHE A 86 -13.45 8.46 -15.41
CA PHE A 86 -13.24 7.02 -15.60
C PHE A 86 -11.77 6.61 -15.42
N ARG A 87 -10.82 7.38 -15.97
CA ARG A 87 -9.37 7.08 -15.79
C ARG A 87 -8.93 7.28 -14.34
N TYR A 88 -9.48 8.28 -13.65
CA TYR A 88 -9.18 8.49 -12.23
C TYR A 88 -9.83 7.41 -11.34
N ALA A 89 -11.04 6.97 -11.66
CA ALA A 89 -11.69 5.85 -10.98
C ALA A 89 -10.99 4.50 -11.24
N GLU A 90 -10.50 4.27 -12.45
CA GLU A 90 -9.70 3.10 -12.80
C GLU A 90 -8.33 3.12 -12.10
N ALA A 91 -7.64 4.26 -12.09
CA ALA A 91 -6.39 4.44 -11.36
C ALA A 91 -6.56 4.22 -9.85
N ARG A 92 -7.67 4.68 -9.27
CA ARG A 92 -8.01 4.41 -7.87
C ARG A 92 -8.25 2.93 -7.60
N ARG A 93 -9.03 2.25 -8.44
CA ARG A 93 -9.24 0.80 -8.34
C ARG A 93 -7.95 0.01 -8.50
N LYS A 94 -7.01 0.50 -9.31
CA LYS A 94 -5.70 -0.13 -9.47
C LYS A 94 -4.84 0.02 -8.22
N ARG A 95 -4.78 1.23 -7.64
CA ARG A 95 -4.10 1.47 -6.35
C ARG A 95 -4.70 0.65 -5.21
N GLU A 96 -6.04 0.57 -5.12
CA GLU A 96 -6.71 -0.22 -4.09
C GLU A 96 -6.37 -1.72 -4.21
N ARG A 97 -6.17 -2.24 -5.43
CA ARG A 97 -5.69 -3.63 -5.63
C ARG A 97 -4.22 -3.80 -5.28
N GLU A 98 -3.37 -2.87 -5.69
CA GLU A 98 -1.94 -2.89 -5.37
C GLU A 98 -1.71 -2.80 -3.85
N GLU A 99 -2.44 -1.92 -3.15
CA GLU A 99 -2.43 -1.81 -1.68
C GLU A 99 -2.97 -3.07 -1.00
N ALA A 100 -3.98 -3.73 -1.57
CA ALA A 100 -4.47 -5.01 -1.06
C ALA A 100 -3.43 -6.12 -1.23
N GLU A 101 -2.79 -6.22 -2.40
CA GLU A 101 -1.71 -7.18 -2.65
C GLU A 101 -0.48 -6.92 -1.77
N GLU A 102 -0.12 -5.66 -1.51
CA GLU A 102 0.96 -5.30 -0.59
C GLU A 102 0.62 -5.67 0.86
N LYS A 103 -0.63 -5.43 1.29
CA LYS A 103 -1.11 -5.86 2.60
C LYS A 103 -1.08 -7.38 2.72
N GLU A 104 -1.56 -8.11 1.72
CA GLU A 104 -1.52 -9.58 1.68
C GLU A 104 -0.07 -10.09 1.75
N ARG A 105 0.87 -9.45 1.04
CA ARG A 105 2.30 -9.83 1.12
C ARG A 105 2.91 -9.55 2.48
N LEU A 106 2.59 -8.42 3.11
CA LEU A 106 3.04 -8.09 4.46
C LEU A 106 2.44 -9.05 5.49
N GLU A 107 1.14 -9.33 5.40
CA GLU A 107 0.45 -10.29 6.26
C GLU A 107 1.02 -11.70 6.10
N ALA A 108 1.29 -12.12 4.86
CA ALA A 108 1.95 -13.40 4.58
C ALA A 108 3.38 -13.45 5.14
N PHE A 109 4.14 -12.35 5.02
CA PHE A 109 5.48 -12.26 5.59
C PHE A 109 5.45 -12.37 7.12
N TRP A 110 4.53 -11.67 7.79
CA TRP A 110 4.36 -11.76 9.24
C TRP A 110 3.81 -13.10 9.70
N ALA A 111 2.92 -13.72 8.94
CA ALA A 111 2.44 -15.09 9.20
C ALA A 111 3.60 -16.10 9.10
N ALA A 112 4.39 -16.03 8.03
CA ALA A 112 5.57 -16.89 7.86
C ALA A 112 6.62 -16.67 8.96
N THR A 113 6.84 -15.42 9.37
CA THR A 113 7.77 -15.09 10.46
C THR A 113 7.28 -15.64 11.81
N ARG A 114 5.98 -15.50 12.10
CA ARG A 114 5.35 -16.09 13.29
C ARG A 114 5.47 -17.61 13.27
N GLN A 115 5.22 -18.24 12.13
CA GLN A 115 5.31 -19.68 11.99
C GLN A 115 6.75 -20.18 12.21
N ARG A 116 7.76 -19.52 11.63
CA ARG A 116 9.17 -19.81 11.89
C ARG A 116 9.56 -19.66 13.36
N PHE A 117 8.95 -18.70 14.07
CA PHE A 117 9.17 -18.54 15.52
C PHE A 117 8.55 -19.69 16.31
N LEU A 118 7.32 -20.08 15.99
CA LEU A 118 6.63 -21.22 16.61
C LEU A 118 7.38 -22.54 16.36
N ASP A 119 7.86 -22.77 15.13
CA ASP A 119 8.66 -23.94 14.77
C ASP A 119 9.97 -23.99 15.56
N ARG A 120 10.61 -22.83 15.79
CA ARG A 120 11.84 -22.73 16.58
C ARG A 120 11.62 -22.96 18.08
N THR A 121 10.43 -22.69 18.59
CA THR A 121 10.11 -22.69 20.03
C THR A 121 9.20 -23.86 20.41
N ASN A 122 9.15 -24.93 19.61
CA ASN A 122 8.29 -26.10 19.86
C ASN A 122 6.84 -25.72 20.24
N GLY A 123 6.24 -24.78 19.50
CA GLY A 123 4.87 -24.32 19.77
C GLY A 123 4.76 -23.07 20.66
N GLY A 124 5.84 -22.29 20.82
CA GLY A 124 5.80 -20.99 21.50
C GLY A 124 6.37 -20.99 22.92
N GLU A 125 6.84 -22.13 23.42
CA GLU A 125 7.53 -22.18 24.72
C GLU A 125 9.01 -21.82 24.54
N LEU A 126 9.42 -20.74 25.18
CA LEU A 126 10.84 -20.42 25.31
C LEU A 126 11.51 -21.59 26.06
N PRO A 127 12.63 -22.15 25.56
CA PRO A 127 13.35 -23.18 26.27
C PRO A 127 13.67 -22.64 27.66
N LYS A 128 13.29 -23.38 28.71
CA LYS A 128 13.50 -23.01 30.12
C LYS A 128 14.98 -22.72 30.33
N SER A 129 15.38 -21.47 30.15
CA SER A 129 16.76 -21.06 30.29
C SER A 129 17.15 -21.24 31.75
N LYS A 130 18.38 -21.68 31.99
CA LYS A 130 18.95 -21.76 33.34
C LYS A 130 18.71 -20.43 34.05
N THR A 131 18.44 -20.49 35.35
CA THR A 131 18.26 -19.30 36.17
C THR A 131 19.44 -18.34 35.97
N PRO A 132 19.18 -17.03 35.88
CA PRO A 132 20.25 -16.05 35.69
C PRO A 132 21.29 -16.22 36.79
N LYS A 133 22.57 -16.13 36.41
CA LYS A 133 23.68 -16.32 37.32
C LYS A 133 23.59 -15.29 38.45
N ASP A 134 23.51 -15.76 39.70
CA ASP A 134 23.46 -14.89 40.88
C ASP A 134 24.52 -13.79 40.80
N PHE A 135 24.10 -12.53 40.93
CA PHE A 135 24.99 -11.35 40.93
C PHE A 135 26.13 -11.49 41.95
N TYR A 136 25.86 -12.16 43.08
CA TYR A 136 26.82 -12.38 44.15
C TYR A 136 27.59 -13.70 44.04
N ALA A 137 27.44 -14.49 42.98
CA ALA A 137 28.12 -15.78 42.84
C ALA A 137 29.65 -15.63 42.97
N SER A 138 30.23 -14.64 42.30
CA SER A 138 31.67 -14.36 42.37
C SER A 138 32.09 -13.88 43.76
N LYS A 139 31.33 -12.96 44.37
CA LYS A 139 31.62 -12.44 45.72
C LYS A 139 31.54 -13.55 46.79
N ARG A 140 30.53 -14.42 46.72
CA ARG A 140 30.39 -15.60 47.59
C ARG A 140 31.54 -16.59 47.39
N ARG A 141 32.02 -16.79 46.15
CA ARG A 141 33.20 -17.65 45.87
C ARG A 141 34.47 -17.09 46.51
N TYR A 142 34.75 -15.80 46.34
CA TYR A 142 35.92 -15.17 46.98
C TYR A 142 35.80 -15.15 48.50
N ALA A 143 34.61 -14.92 49.05
CA ALA A 143 34.38 -14.99 50.49
C ALA A 143 34.66 -16.39 51.06
N ARG A 144 34.26 -17.45 50.34
CA ARG A 144 34.59 -18.84 50.73
C ARG A 144 36.09 -19.11 50.70
N ILE A 145 36.78 -18.70 49.62
CA ILE A 145 38.24 -18.88 49.49
C ILE A 145 38.96 -18.10 50.59
N ALA A 146 38.57 -16.86 50.87
CA ALA A 146 39.15 -16.06 51.94
C ALA A 146 38.91 -16.68 53.32
N ALA A 147 37.72 -17.22 53.57
CA ALA A 147 37.40 -17.93 54.80
C ALA A 147 38.26 -19.20 54.96
N GLU A 148 38.49 -19.95 53.88
CA GLU A 148 39.35 -21.14 53.87
C GLU A 148 40.82 -20.79 54.13
N ILE A 149 41.35 -19.72 53.52
CA ILE A 149 42.70 -19.20 53.80
C ILE A 149 42.81 -18.74 55.26
N ALA A 150 41.80 -18.03 55.77
CA ALA A 150 41.79 -17.59 57.16
C ALA A 150 41.63 -18.74 58.16
N GLN A 151 41.00 -19.85 57.78
CA GLN A 151 40.86 -21.03 58.61
C GLN A 151 42.15 -21.84 58.62
N THR A 152 42.79 -22.03 57.47
CA THR A 152 44.10 -22.69 57.37
C THR A 152 45.17 -21.93 58.12
N SER A 153 45.20 -20.59 58.03
CA SER A 153 46.13 -19.78 58.83
C SER A 153 45.88 -19.90 60.33
N ARG A 154 44.62 -19.82 60.78
CA ARG A 154 44.26 -20.02 62.19
C ARG A 154 44.65 -21.41 62.70
N ASN A 155 44.42 -22.45 61.91
CA ASN A 155 44.81 -23.81 62.27
C ASN A 155 46.34 -23.96 62.33
N ALA A 156 47.09 -23.34 61.43
CA ALA A 156 48.55 -23.34 61.46
C ALA A 156 49.09 -22.58 62.68
N HIS A 157 48.50 -21.44 63.04
CA HIS A 157 48.86 -20.69 64.24
C HIS A 157 48.44 -21.41 65.53
N ALA A 158 47.31 -22.11 65.54
CA ALA A 158 46.89 -22.95 66.68
C ALA A 158 47.83 -24.17 66.84
N ALA A 159 48.27 -24.79 65.75
CA ALA A 159 49.25 -25.87 65.78
C ALA A 159 50.65 -25.40 66.22
N ALA A 160 51.00 -24.14 65.93
CA ALA A 160 52.22 -23.50 66.44
C ALA A 160 52.05 -22.93 67.88
N GLY A 161 50.82 -22.86 68.38
CA GLY A 161 50.44 -22.17 69.61
C GLY A 161 50.78 -22.90 70.91
N ASP A 162 51.20 -24.17 70.85
CA ASP A 162 51.72 -24.90 72.01
C ASP A 162 53.25 -24.79 72.19
N ALA A 163 53.95 -24.07 71.30
CA ALA A 163 55.42 -24.01 71.30
C ALA A 163 56.03 -22.62 71.53
N ALA A 164 55.28 -21.62 72.00
CA ALA A 164 55.83 -20.27 72.21
C ALA A 164 55.19 -19.46 73.35
N TYR A 165 55.06 -20.04 74.54
CA TYR A 165 55.19 -19.26 75.79
C TYR A 165 56.68 -19.11 76.13
N ALA A 166 57.44 -18.49 75.22
CA ALA A 166 58.79 -18.02 75.50
C ALA A 166 58.78 -16.50 75.42
N LYS A 167 58.94 -15.87 76.59
CA LYS A 167 59.32 -14.47 76.79
C LYS A 167 60.20 -13.96 75.65
N HIS A 168 59.99 -12.72 75.19
CA HIS A 168 61.06 -11.70 75.00
C HIS A 168 60.50 -10.36 74.44
N PRO A 169 61.28 -9.25 74.53
CA PRO A 169 60.82 -7.99 75.09
C PRO A 169 60.38 -6.92 74.09
N ARG A 170 59.79 -5.88 74.68
CA ARG A 170 59.32 -4.61 74.16
C ARG A 170 60.40 -3.85 73.36
N GLY A 171 60.06 -3.49 72.11
CA GLY A 171 60.61 -2.31 71.42
C GLY A 171 61.43 -2.57 70.16
N ALA A 172 60.86 -2.30 68.98
CA ALA A 172 61.52 -1.68 67.83
C ALA A 172 60.48 -1.30 66.76
N ALA A 173 60.51 -0.05 66.33
CA ALA A 173 59.67 0.54 65.29
C ALA A 173 60.19 0.23 63.88
N HIS A 174 59.56 0.86 62.87
CA HIS A 174 59.87 0.89 61.43
C HIS A 174 59.21 -0.24 60.62
N ALA A 175 58.60 -0.03 59.45
CA ALA A 175 58.22 1.13 58.66
C ALA A 175 57.26 0.60 57.57
N THR A 176 56.35 1.45 57.09
CA THR A 176 55.50 1.18 55.93
C THR A 176 56.32 1.20 54.63
N PRO A 177 55.82 0.56 53.56
CA PRO A 177 55.89 1.22 52.27
C PRO A 177 54.51 1.31 51.61
N SER A 178 54.20 2.55 51.26
CA SER A 178 53.21 2.99 50.30
C SER A 178 53.58 2.49 48.90
N PHE A 179 52.60 2.03 48.12
CA PHE A 179 52.75 1.87 46.67
C PHE A 179 51.61 2.58 45.95
N SER A 180 51.99 3.65 45.25
CA SER A 180 51.20 4.47 44.34
C SER A 180 51.42 4.01 42.89
N GLY A 181 50.39 4.14 42.06
CA GLY A 181 50.51 4.20 40.59
C GLY A 181 49.69 3.12 39.89
N ALA A 182 49.04 3.37 38.76
CA ALA A 182 48.78 4.56 37.98
C ALA A 182 47.71 4.19 36.93
N ASP A 183 47.03 5.21 36.44
CA ASP A 183 45.96 5.18 35.44
C ASP A 183 46.36 4.71 34.03
N CYS A 184 45.36 4.74 33.13
CA CYS A 184 45.35 4.91 31.66
C CYS A 184 44.65 3.72 30.97
N GLY A 185 43.42 3.87 30.45
CA GLY A 185 43.12 4.46 29.14
C GLY A 185 43.10 3.35 28.05
N ALA A 186 42.38 3.37 26.93
CA ALA A 186 41.34 4.20 26.33
C ALA A 186 40.75 3.37 25.16
N ASN A 187 39.47 3.64 24.84
CA ASN A 187 38.72 3.45 23.58
C ASN A 187 39.37 2.76 22.36
N SER A 188 38.61 1.86 21.72
CA SER A 188 38.46 1.86 20.25
C SER A 188 37.30 0.99 19.77
N ALA A 189 36.36 1.62 19.06
CA ALA A 189 35.42 0.98 18.14
C ALA A 189 35.94 1.13 16.70
N PRO A 190 35.48 0.30 15.75
CA PRO A 190 35.38 0.72 14.36
C PRO A 190 33.98 0.54 13.76
N ARG A 191 33.81 1.25 12.64
CA ARG A 191 32.58 1.68 11.99
C ARG A 191 32.51 1.09 10.56
N ALA A 192 31.27 0.90 10.07
CA ALA A 192 30.79 0.96 8.68
C ALA A 192 31.29 -0.06 7.61
N ALA A 193 30.34 -0.57 6.82
CA ALA A 193 30.33 -0.43 5.35
C ALA A 193 28.96 -0.77 4.73
N SER A 194 28.56 0.08 3.79
CA SER A 194 27.37 0.03 2.91
C SER A 194 27.75 -0.59 1.56
N LYS A 195 26.79 -1.18 0.82
CA LYS A 195 26.90 -1.32 -0.63
C LYS A 195 25.54 -1.38 -1.34
N ASN A 196 25.36 -0.44 -2.26
CA ASN A 196 24.30 -0.36 -3.28
C ASN A 196 24.65 -1.25 -4.49
N HIS A 197 23.64 -1.69 -5.25
CA HIS A 197 23.75 -1.88 -6.70
C HIS A 197 22.40 -1.72 -7.39
N ALA A 198 22.41 -0.89 -8.43
CA ALA A 198 21.38 -0.74 -9.46
C ALA A 198 21.94 -1.31 -10.77
N THR A 199 21.07 -1.81 -11.66
CA THR A 199 21.32 -1.85 -13.11
C THR A 199 20.01 -1.96 -13.90
N SER A 200 20.08 -1.41 -15.11
CA SER A 200 19.07 -0.96 -16.07
C SER A 200 18.89 -1.87 -17.30
N GLY A 201 17.88 -1.55 -18.13
CA GLY A 201 17.80 -1.83 -19.58
C GLY A 201 16.60 -2.73 -19.96
N GLY A 202 15.83 -2.55 -21.05
CA GLY A 202 15.84 -1.63 -22.20
C GLY A 202 15.04 -2.26 -23.37
N GLY A 203 14.32 -1.45 -24.16
CA GLY A 203 13.79 -1.69 -25.54
C GLY A 203 12.65 -2.73 -25.74
N ASP A 204 11.86 -2.76 -26.81
CA ASP A 204 11.47 -1.80 -27.87
C ASP A 204 10.31 -2.43 -28.70
N ALA A 205 9.46 -1.56 -29.28
CA ALA A 205 8.74 -1.64 -30.57
C ALA A 205 7.81 -2.82 -31.03
N ASN A 206 6.59 -2.41 -31.44
CA ASN A 206 5.97 -2.56 -32.78
C ASN A 206 4.75 -3.50 -33.08
N ALA A 207 3.84 -2.87 -33.85
CA ALA A 207 3.04 -3.36 -35.00
C ALA A 207 1.66 -4.04 -34.83
N ALA A 208 0.62 -3.24 -35.10
CA ALA A 208 -0.46 -3.40 -36.09
C ALA A 208 -1.12 -4.78 -36.38
N LYS A 209 -2.47 -4.81 -36.40
CA LYS A 209 -3.30 -5.13 -37.59
C LYS A 209 -4.81 -4.94 -37.34
N LYS A 210 -5.44 -4.24 -38.27
CA LYS A 210 -6.89 -4.15 -38.52
C LYS A 210 -7.42 -5.50 -39.01
N CYS A 211 -8.67 -5.85 -38.69
CA CYS A 211 -9.65 -6.21 -39.73
C CYS A 211 -11.08 -6.19 -39.16
N ALA A 212 -12.01 -5.78 -40.03
CA ALA A 212 -13.44 -5.62 -39.80
C ALA A 212 -14.21 -6.90 -40.18
N SER A 213 -15.42 -7.07 -39.67
CA SER A 213 -16.55 -7.53 -40.49
C SER A 213 -17.89 -7.33 -39.78
N ARG A 214 -18.75 -6.55 -40.46
CA ARG A 214 -20.22 -6.50 -40.34
C ARG A 214 -20.85 -7.87 -40.67
N LEU A 215 -22.08 -8.09 -40.18
CA LEU A 215 -23.30 -8.63 -40.85
C LEU A 215 -24.33 -8.90 -39.72
N THR A 216 -25.34 -8.04 -39.50
CA THR A 216 -26.72 -8.04 -40.05
C THR A 216 -27.47 -9.39 -39.95
N ALA A 217 -28.57 -9.43 -39.20
CA ALA A 217 -29.94 -9.52 -39.75
C ALA A 217 -30.97 -9.76 -38.64
N ALA A 218 -32.10 -9.05 -38.74
CA ALA A 218 -33.31 -9.23 -37.97
C ALA A 218 -34.17 -10.38 -38.53
N LYS A 219 -35.09 -10.94 -37.74
CA LYS A 219 -36.55 -10.68 -37.77
C LYS A 219 -37.40 -11.92 -37.35
N SER A 220 -38.36 -11.64 -36.46
CA SER A 220 -39.79 -12.08 -36.43
C SER A 220 -40.23 -13.55 -36.31
N LYS A 221 -40.97 -13.77 -35.19
CA LYS A 221 -42.41 -14.13 -35.05
C LYS A 221 -42.87 -15.60 -35.23
N ALA A 222 -43.54 -16.08 -34.18
CA ALA A 222 -44.21 -17.38 -33.98
C ALA A 222 -45.47 -17.58 -34.86
N PRO A 223 -46.08 -18.80 -34.90
CA PRO A 223 -47.07 -19.21 -33.89
C PRO A 223 -47.02 -20.70 -33.46
N ALA A 224 -47.92 -21.08 -32.54
CA ALA A 224 -47.91 -22.23 -31.64
C ALA A 224 -48.57 -23.53 -32.15
N ALA A 225 -48.13 -24.69 -31.63
CA ALA A 225 -48.90 -25.94 -31.49
C ALA A 225 -48.27 -26.89 -30.42
N ALA A 226 -49.11 -27.42 -29.52
CA ALA A 226 -49.01 -28.56 -28.57
C ALA A 226 -47.74 -28.76 -27.67
N PRO A 227 -47.89 -29.15 -26.39
CA PRO A 227 -46.78 -29.16 -25.43
C PRO A 227 -45.78 -30.30 -25.68
N PRO A 228 -44.50 -30.00 -25.95
CA PRO A 228 -43.44 -31.01 -25.98
C PRO A 228 -43.00 -31.40 -24.55
N PRO A 229 -42.42 -32.61 -24.36
CA PRO A 229 -41.90 -33.08 -23.07
C PRO A 229 -40.87 -32.10 -22.48
N PRO A 230 -40.68 -32.08 -21.13
CA PRO A 230 -39.89 -31.05 -20.47
C PRO A 230 -38.49 -30.94 -21.10
N PRO A 231 -38.06 -29.73 -21.51
CA PRO A 231 -36.74 -29.54 -22.08
C PRO A 231 -35.67 -29.91 -21.04
N PRO A 232 -34.52 -30.51 -21.47
CA PRO A 232 -33.40 -30.72 -20.57
C PRO A 232 -33.02 -29.38 -19.92
N PRO A 233 -32.62 -29.36 -18.64
CA PRO A 233 -32.39 -28.13 -17.90
C PRO A 233 -31.45 -27.23 -18.70
N GLU A 234 -31.91 -26.02 -19.04
CA GLU A 234 -31.04 -25.04 -19.65
C GLU A 234 -29.84 -24.81 -18.73
N PRO A 235 -28.61 -24.79 -19.27
CA PRO A 235 -27.44 -24.60 -18.43
C PRO A 235 -27.56 -23.26 -17.73
N THR A 236 -27.56 -23.32 -16.41
CA THR A 236 -27.70 -22.17 -15.54
C THR A 236 -26.67 -21.11 -15.90
N LYS A 237 -26.91 -19.84 -15.52
CA LYS A 237 -25.94 -18.76 -15.75
C LYS A 237 -24.55 -19.10 -15.18
N GLU A 238 -24.48 -19.99 -14.20
CA GLU A 238 -23.25 -20.50 -13.62
C GLU A 238 -22.58 -21.56 -14.49
N GLU A 239 -23.33 -22.52 -15.03
CA GLU A 239 -22.80 -23.52 -15.96
C GLU A 239 -22.27 -22.89 -17.26
N ARG A 240 -22.92 -21.85 -17.77
CA ARG A 240 -22.41 -21.09 -18.94
C ARG A 240 -21.11 -20.34 -18.62
N LYS A 241 -20.96 -19.84 -17.39
CA LYS A 241 -19.72 -19.21 -16.92
C LYS A 241 -18.60 -20.25 -16.75
N LEU A 242 -18.91 -21.42 -16.19
CA LEU A 242 -17.95 -22.51 -16.03
C LEU A 242 -17.50 -23.09 -17.38
N SER A 243 -18.43 -23.28 -18.31
CA SER A 243 -18.13 -23.70 -19.70
C SER A 243 -17.24 -22.67 -20.41
N GLY A 244 -17.54 -21.38 -20.28
CA GLY A 244 -16.70 -20.30 -20.83
C GLY A 244 -15.30 -20.23 -20.21
N LEU A 245 -15.16 -20.54 -18.92
CA LEU A 245 -13.86 -20.60 -18.23
C LEU A 245 -13.05 -21.84 -18.66
N GLN A 246 -13.69 -22.99 -18.83
CA GLN A 246 -13.05 -24.20 -19.33
C GLN A 246 -12.55 -24.02 -20.77
N ALA A 247 -13.33 -23.39 -21.65
CA ALA A 247 -12.92 -23.09 -23.02
C ALA A 247 -11.70 -22.14 -23.06
N LYS A 248 -11.66 -21.14 -22.18
CA LYS A 248 -10.50 -20.23 -22.04
C LYS A 248 -9.26 -20.94 -21.52
N LEU A 249 -9.40 -21.86 -20.57
CA LEU A 249 -8.30 -22.69 -20.08
C LEU A 249 -7.78 -23.65 -21.15
N ALA A 250 -8.66 -24.25 -21.95
CA ALA A 250 -8.26 -25.10 -23.06
C ALA A 250 -7.48 -24.31 -24.12
N ALA A 251 -7.97 -23.13 -24.52
CA ALA A 251 -7.28 -22.26 -25.47
C ALA A 251 -5.92 -21.76 -24.95
N LEU A 252 -5.80 -21.51 -23.64
CA LEU A 252 -4.51 -21.17 -23.01
C LEU A 252 -3.54 -22.35 -22.98
N LYS A 253 -4.03 -23.56 -22.66
CA LYS A 253 -3.22 -24.78 -22.70
C LYS A 253 -2.72 -25.13 -24.09
N GLU A 254 -3.53 -24.89 -25.13
CA GLU A 254 -3.13 -25.10 -26.52
C GLU A 254 -2.09 -24.08 -26.98
N LYS A 255 -2.23 -22.81 -26.56
CA LYS A 255 -1.23 -21.75 -26.81
C LYS A 255 0.11 -21.99 -26.11
N LEU A 256 0.13 -22.70 -24.99
CA LEU A 256 1.35 -23.05 -24.25
C LEU A 256 2.04 -24.32 -24.75
N LYS A 257 1.37 -25.11 -25.61
CA LYS A 257 1.94 -26.32 -26.23
C LYS A 257 2.53 -26.09 -27.63
N LYS A 258 2.41 -24.87 -28.16
CA LYS A 258 3.15 -24.40 -29.34
C LYS A 258 4.38 -23.63 -28.88
#